data_AF-A0A1M2V8A2-F1
#
_entry.id   AF-A0A1M2V8A2-F1
#
_cell.length_a   1.000
_cell.length_b   1.000
_cell.length_c   1.000
_cell.angle_alpha   90.00
_cell.angle_beta   90.00
_cell.angle_gamma   90.00
#
_symmetry.space_group_name_H-M   'P 1'
#
loop_
_entity.id
_entity.type
_entity.pdbx_description
1 polymer ?
#
loop_
_entity_poly.entity_id
_entity_poly.type
_entity_poly.pdbx_seq_one_letter_code
_entity_poly.pdbx_strand_id
1 'polypeptide(L)'
;MHHPFTSFLDDWFPQPAAPAASTLESLPNELLFIIFQLACTDGGRTGCNLALVSKSIHATSRAARFHSVSLLSGISGRLVHLLRTFNAAKAEARAEGAPAPFIRHLCISLTPAFNILGVRFTELDVTMMKNRIEQNKSLSYEARESRNKQEREDYHAAFLPLFAAIHADL
;
A
#
# COMPACT_ATOMS: atom_id res chain seq x y z
N MET A 1 62.35 18.24 -28.26
CA MET A 1 61.05 18.89 -28.00
C MET A 1 59.98 17.99 -28.58
N HIS A 2 59.37 17.14 -27.76
CA HIS A 2 58.27 16.26 -28.18
C HIS A 2 56.99 16.81 -27.57
N HIS A 3 56.10 17.34 -28.40
CA HIS A 3 54.71 17.54 -28.02
C HIS A 3 53.98 16.23 -28.27
N PRO A 4 53.26 15.67 -27.28
CA PRO A 4 52.43 14.51 -27.53
C PRO A 4 51.28 14.94 -28.46
N PHE A 5 51.00 14.10 -29.45
CA PHE A 5 49.83 14.22 -30.32
C PHE A 5 48.61 13.97 -29.44
N THR A 6 47.97 15.03 -28.93
CA THR A 6 46.65 14.90 -28.29
C THR A 6 45.66 14.63 -29.41
N SER A 7 44.97 13.50 -29.32
CA SER A 7 43.95 13.11 -30.27
C SER A 7 42.79 14.10 -30.19
N PHE A 8 42.27 14.55 -31.34
CA PHE A 8 41.08 15.40 -31.42
C PHE A 8 39.86 14.80 -30.68
N LEU A 9 39.87 13.49 -30.40
CA LEU A 9 38.84 12.80 -29.64
C LEU A 9 38.95 13.00 -28.11
N ASP A 10 40.10 13.43 -27.59
CA ASP A 10 40.30 13.65 -26.15
C ASP A 10 39.61 14.94 -25.67
N ASP A 11 39.35 15.90 -26.57
CA ASP A 11 38.65 17.15 -26.28
C ASP A 11 37.11 17.04 -26.42
N TRP A 12 36.59 15.98 -27.07
CA TRP A 12 35.16 15.82 -27.33
C TRP A 12 34.41 15.10 -26.22
N PHE A 13 35.10 14.30 -25.41
CA PHE A 13 34.50 13.67 -24.24
C PHE A 13 34.71 14.55 -23.02
N PRO A 14 33.64 15.18 -22.47
CA PRO A 14 33.76 15.78 -21.16
C PRO A 14 34.25 14.69 -20.21
N GLN A 15 35.37 14.94 -19.51
CA GLN A 15 35.77 14.10 -18.38
C GLN A 15 34.54 13.91 -17.49
N PRO A 16 34.24 12.68 -17.04
CA PRO A 16 33.07 12.46 -16.21
C PRO A 16 33.28 13.25 -14.93
N ALA A 17 32.63 14.41 -14.83
CA ALA A 17 32.35 15.03 -13.55
C ALA A 17 31.78 13.90 -12.69
N ALA A 18 32.42 13.62 -11.55
CA ALA A 18 32.00 12.57 -10.63
C ALA A 18 30.47 12.55 -10.59
N PRO A 19 29.80 11.44 -10.95
CA PRO A 19 28.37 11.47 -11.20
C PRO A 19 27.73 12.01 -9.95
N ALA A 20 27.20 13.25 -10.03
CA ALA A 20 26.41 13.82 -8.96
C ALA A 20 25.32 12.78 -8.73
N ALA A 21 25.34 12.15 -7.56
CA ALA A 21 24.45 11.03 -7.28
C ALA A 21 23.02 11.52 -7.54
N SER A 22 22.42 11.07 -8.65
CA SER A 22 21.09 11.49 -9.05
C SER A 22 20.15 10.90 -8.01
N THR A 23 19.66 11.73 -7.11
CA THR A 23 18.70 11.30 -6.09
C THR A 23 17.35 11.06 -6.77
N LEU A 24 16.56 10.13 -6.22
CA LEU A 24 15.20 9.85 -6.72
C LEU A 24 14.37 11.13 -6.88
N GLU A 25 14.55 12.09 -5.97
CA GLU A 25 13.85 13.38 -5.93
C GLU A 25 14.26 14.37 -7.04
N SER A 26 15.31 14.06 -7.81
CA SER A 26 15.69 14.85 -9.00
C SER A 26 14.80 14.56 -10.22
N LEU A 27 14.00 13.48 -10.17
CA LEU A 27 13.07 13.13 -11.23
C LEU A 27 11.81 14.03 -11.18
N PRO A 28 11.24 14.40 -12.33
CA PRO A 28 9.92 15.03 -12.41
C PRO A 28 8.85 14.20 -11.69
N ASN A 29 7.89 14.89 -11.06
CA ASN A 29 6.82 14.27 -10.28
C ASN A 29 5.97 13.31 -11.12
N GLU A 30 5.79 13.57 -12.41
CA GLU A 30 5.05 12.73 -13.34
C GLU A 30 5.73 11.37 -13.51
N LEU A 31 7.07 11.36 -13.63
CA LEU A 31 7.84 10.12 -13.73
C LEU A 31 7.83 9.36 -12.41
N LEU A 32 8.00 10.06 -11.29
CA LEU A 32 7.89 9.47 -9.96
C LEU A 32 6.53 8.82 -9.75
N PHE A 33 5.45 9.51 -10.14
CA PHE A 33 4.10 8.98 -10.02
C PHE A 33 3.91 7.69 -10.84
N ILE A 34 4.41 7.65 -12.09
CA ILE A 34 4.38 6.42 -12.92
C ILE A 34 5.17 5.30 -12.26
N ILE A 35 6.39 5.57 -11.77
CA ILE A 35 7.22 4.59 -11.05
C ILE A 35 6.46 4.06 -9.84
N PHE A 36 5.83 4.93 -9.05
CA PHE A 36 5.11 4.53 -7.85
C PHE A 36 3.87 3.69 -8.17
N GLN A 37 3.13 3.99 -9.24
CA GLN A 37 2.01 3.14 -9.67
C GLN A 37 2.50 1.73 -10.02
N LEU A 38 3.59 1.62 -10.79
CA LEU A 38 4.17 0.34 -11.18
C LEU A 38 4.74 -0.45 -9.99
N ALA A 39 5.32 0.26 -9.01
CA ALA A 39 5.92 -0.35 -7.83
C ALA A 39 4.89 -0.73 -6.76
N CYS A 40 3.79 0.00 -6.61
CA CYS A 40 2.77 -0.21 -5.57
C CYS A 40 1.77 -1.34 -5.94
N THR A 41 2.29 -2.51 -6.32
CA THR A 41 1.50 -3.69 -6.71
C THR A 41 1.54 -4.81 -5.65
N ASP A 42 2.19 -4.56 -4.51
CA ASP A 42 2.45 -5.55 -3.45
C ASP A 42 1.46 -5.47 -2.28
N GLY A 43 0.21 -5.07 -2.55
CA GLY A 43 -0.84 -4.98 -1.54
C GLY A 43 -0.69 -3.82 -0.54
N GLY A 44 0.16 -2.84 -0.85
CA GLY A 44 0.26 -1.56 -0.14
C GLY A 44 1.55 -1.37 0.64
N ARG A 45 2.41 -2.38 0.69
CA ARG A 45 3.68 -2.31 1.43
C ARG A 45 4.65 -1.32 0.81
N THR A 46 4.81 -1.34 -0.51
CA THR A 46 5.68 -0.40 -1.21
C THR A 46 5.18 1.03 -1.04
N GLY A 47 3.86 1.28 -1.14
CA GLY A 47 3.27 2.59 -0.90
C GLY A 47 3.53 3.11 0.52
N CYS A 48 3.41 2.25 1.53
CA CYS A 48 3.75 2.60 2.91
C CYS A 48 5.24 2.94 3.09
N ASN A 49 6.14 2.18 2.45
CA ASN A 49 7.58 2.45 2.51
C ASN A 49 7.94 3.78 1.84
N LEU A 50 7.36 4.07 0.67
CA LEU A 50 7.57 5.33 -0.05
C LEU A 50 7.15 6.54 0.80
N ALA A 51 6.03 6.42 1.52
CA ALA A 51 5.54 7.46 2.42
C ALA A 51 6.51 7.80 3.58
N LEU A 52 7.52 6.98 3.83
CA LEU A 52 8.53 7.17 4.89
C LEU A 52 9.89 7.64 4.37
N VAL A 53 10.08 7.75 3.04
CA VAL A 53 11.38 8.11 2.45
C VAL A 53 11.73 9.58 2.71
N SER A 54 10.82 10.49 2.37
CA SER A 54 10.98 11.94 2.55
C SER A 54 9.63 12.63 2.48
N LYS A 55 9.58 13.94 2.79
CA LYS A 55 8.35 14.73 2.62
C LYS A 55 7.91 14.84 1.16
N SER A 56 8.87 14.98 0.24
CA SER A 56 8.60 15.07 -1.20
C SER A 56 8.04 13.75 -1.72
N ILE A 57 8.71 12.63 -1.45
CA ILE A 57 8.27 11.30 -1.86
C ILE A 57 6.94 10.93 -1.19
N HIS A 58 6.73 11.33 0.07
CA HIS A 58 5.44 11.16 0.74
C HIS A 58 4.31 11.85 -0.03
N ALA A 59 4.49 13.12 -0.42
CA ALA A 59 3.49 13.86 -1.18
C ALA A 59 3.24 13.24 -2.57
N THR A 60 4.31 12.92 -3.31
CA THR A 60 4.22 12.39 -4.67
C THR A 60 3.68 10.94 -4.72
N SER A 61 3.97 10.12 -3.71
CA SER A 61 3.47 8.73 -3.63
C SER A 61 2.06 8.60 -3.05
N ARG A 62 1.50 9.68 -2.48
CA ARG A 62 0.23 9.65 -1.75
C ARG A 62 -0.93 9.02 -2.56
N ALA A 63 -1.06 9.42 -3.83
CA ALA A 63 -2.11 8.90 -4.71
C ALA A 63 -1.87 7.42 -5.10
N ALA A 64 -0.60 7.02 -5.27
CA ALA A 64 -0.22 5.63 -5.59
C ALA A 64 -0.24 4.70 -4.37
N ARG A 65 -0.26 5.23 -3.14
CA ARG A 65 -0.23 4.43 -1.89
C ARG A 65 -1.33 3.37 -1.82
N PHE A 66 -2.48 3.66 -2.41
CA PHE A 66 -3.65 2.78 -2.40
C PHE A 66 -3.80 1.96 -3.68
N HIS A 67 -2.85 2.05 -4.61
CA HIS A 67 -2.95 1.43 -5.95
C HIS A 67 -3.28 -0.06 -5.88
N SER A 68 -2.59 -0.80 -5.01
CA SER A 68 -2.91 -2.18 -4.68
C SER A 68 -3.06 -2.34 -3.18
N VAL A 69 -4.14 -3.00 -2.75
CA VAL A 69 -4.44 -3.25 -1.33
C VAL A 69 -4.78 -4.72 -1.12
N SER A 70 -4.12 -5.34 -0.13
CA SER A 70 -4.40 -6.72 0.27
C SER A 70 -4.80 -6.79 1.75
N LEU A 71 -6.01 -7.26 2.02
CA LEU A 71 -6.58 -7.47 3.35
C LEU A 71 -7.11 -8.90 3.49
N LEU A 72 -6.19 -9.84 3.60
CA LEU A 72 -6.50 -11.28 3.63
C LEU A 72 -6.72 -11.84 5.04
N SER A 73 -6.58 -11.02 6.10
CA SER A 73 -6.75 -11.51 7.47
C SER A 73 -8.19 -11.82 7.88
N GLY A 74 -9.18 -11.42 7.07
CA GLY A 74 -10.60 -11.66 7.38
C GLY A 74 -11.11 -10.84 8.59
N ILE A 75 -10.37 -9.82 9.02
CA ILE A 75 -10.72 -8.99 10.17
C ILE A 75 -11.53 -7.78 9.71
N SER A 76 -12.78 -7.65 10.15
CA SER A 76 -13.69 -6.54 9.78
C SER A 76 -13.10 -5.17 10.12
N GLY A 77 -12.42 -5.05 11.26
CA GLY A 77 -11.73 -3.82 11.67
C GLY A 77 -10.69 -3.32 10.66
N ARG A 78 -10.08 -4.20 9.85
CA ARG A 78 -9.15 -3.81 8.78
C ARG A 78 -9.88 -3.13 7.63
N LEU A 79 -11.06 -3.62 7.25
CA LEU A 79 -11.89 -3.01 6.21
C LEU A 79 -12.34 -1.61 6.64
N VAL A 80 -12.81 -1.49 7.89
CA VAL A 80 -13.22 -0.20 8.47
C VAL A 80 -12.05 0.79 8.52
N HIS A 81 -10.88 0.32 8.97
CA HIS A 81 -9.69 1.15 9.02
C HIS A 81 -9.24 1.60 7.63
N LEU A 82 -9.21 0.69 6.65
CA LEU A 82 -8.89 1.02 5.27
C LEU A 82 -9.85 2.09 4.73
N LEU A 83 -11.16 1.88 4.87
CA LEU A 83 -12.17 2.84 4.40
C LEU A 83 -11.95 4.23 5.01
N ARG A 84 -11.73 4.30 6.32
CA ARG A 84 -11.45 5.57 7.02
C ARG A 84 -10.21 6.26 6.46
N THR A 85 -9.11 5.52 6.36
CA THR A 85 -7.82 6.03 5.91
C THR A 85 -7.85 6.43 4.42
N PHE A 86 -8.60 5.70 3.60
CA PHE A 86 -8.82 6.00 2.19
C PHE A 86 -9.65 7.29 2.02
N ASN A 87 -10.76 7.42 2.74
CA ASN A 87 -11.59 8.62 2.70
C ASN A 87 -10.85 9.87 3.21
N ALA A 88 -10.06 9.74 4.28
CA ALA A 88 -9.21 10.82 4.77
C ALA A 88 -8.22 11.28 3.70
N ALA A 89 -7.53 10.33 3.05
CA ALA A 89 -6.59 10.65 1.98
C ALA A 89 -7.26 11.31 0.76
N LYS A 90 -8.50 10.92 0.41
CA LYS A 90 -9.29 11.61 -0.63
C LYS A 90 -9.64 13.05 -0.22
N ALA A 91 -10.03 13.26 1.03
CA ALA A 91 -10.37 14.58 1.54
C ALA A 91 -9.14 15.51 1.55
N GLU A 92 -7.99 15.00 2.00
CA GLU A 92 -6.71 15.71 1.97
C GLU A 92 -6.30 16.09 0.54
N ALA A 93 -6.34 15.13 -0.40
CA ALA A 93 -6.02 15.38 -1.80
C ALA A 93 -6.92 16.47 -2.41
N ARG A 94 -8.22 16.44 -2.09
CA ARG A 94 -9.17 17.47 -2.54
C ARG A 94 -8.85 18.85 -1.97
N ALA A 95 -8.47 18.93 -0.70
CA ALA A 95 -8.12 20.19 -0.05
C ALA A 95 -6.83 20.80 -0.62
N GLU A 96 -5.88 19.96 -1.03
CA GLU A 96 -4.60 20.37 -1.60
C GLU A 96 -4.63 20.57 -3.14
N GLY A 97 -5.75 20.25 -3.81
CA GLY A 97 -5.81 20.20 -5.27
C GLY A 97 -4.88 19.14 -5.89
N ALA A 98 -4.50 18.13 -5.08
CA ALA A 98 -3.62 17.04 -5.48
C ALA A 98 -4.41 15.89 -6.13
N PRO A 99 -3.74 14.99 -6.88
CA PRO A 99 -4.39 13.81 -7.43
C PRO A 99 -5.05 12.95 -6.34
N ALA A 100 -6.31 12.59 -6.55
CA ALA A 100 -7.03 11.74 -5.61
C ALA A 100 -6.46 10.30 -5.63
N PRO A 101 -6.31 9.66 -4.46
CA PRO A 101 -5.96 8.24 -4.42
C PRO A 101 -7.11 7.38 -4.93
N PHE A 102 -6.77 6.26 -5.57
CA PHE A 102 -7.73 5.26 -6.03
C PHE A 102 -7.19 3.85 -5.75
N ILE A 103 -8.09 2.87 -5.64
CA ILE A 103 -7.74 1.46 -5.46
C ILE A 103 -7.95 0.74 -6.80
N ARG A 104 -6.85 0.30 -7.43
CA ARG A 104 -6.91 -0.45 -8.69
C ARG A 104 -7.05 -1.94 -8.47
N HIS A 105 -6.35 -2.46 -7.46
CA HIS A 105 -6.34 -3.87 -7.12
C HIS A 105 -6.76 -4.03 -5.65
N LEU A 106 -7.90 -4.69 -5.42
CA LEU A 106 -8.36 -5.04 -4.08
C LEU A 106 -8.37 -6.56 -3.93
N CYS A 107 -7.57 -7.06 -2.99
CA CYS A 107 -7.53 -8.47 -2.63
C CYS A 107 -8.03 -8.64 -1.19
N ILE A 108 -9.15 -9.34 -1.00
CA ILE A 108 -9.80 -9.54 0.31
C ILE A 108 -10.18 -11.00 0.51
N SER A 109 -10.36 -11.41 1.77
CA SER A 109 -10.93 -12.72 2.08
C SER A 109 -12.46 -12.67 2.04
N LEU A 110 -13.07 -13.37 1.09
CA LEU A 110 -14.54 -13.46 0.99
C LEU A 110 -15.15 -14.37 2.06
N THR A 111 -14.33 -15.20 2.69
CA THR A 111 -14.69 -16.02 3.84
C THR A 111 -13.80 -15.62 5.02
N PRO A 112 -14.30 -14.96 6.08
CA PRO A 112 -13.48 -14.58 7.23
C PRO A 112 -13.06 -15.76 8.11
N ALA A 113 -13.22 -17.00 7.62
CA ALA A 113 -12.42 -18.11 8.10
C ALA A 113 -10.96 -17.75 7.86
N PHE A 114 -10.23 -17.42 8.93
CA PHE A 114 -8.82 -17.03 8.96
C PHE A 114 -8.01 -18.06 8.16
N ASN A 115 -7.88 -17.83 6.85
CA ASN A 115 -7.33 -18.83 5.96
C ASN A 115 -5.82 -18.70 5.99
N ILE A 116 -5.14 -19.82 6.23
CA ILE A 116 -3.69 -19.96 6.43
C ILE A 116 -2.98 -19.96 5.07
N LEU A 117 -3.45 -19.17 4.10
CA LEU A 117 -2.90 -19.17 2.74
C LEU A 117 -1.61 -18.36 2.66
N GLY A 118 -0.54 -18.77 3.35
CA GLY A 118 0.81 -18.20 3.19
C GLY A 118 0.92 -16.68 3.31
N VAL A 119 -0.12 -16.01 3.84
CA VAL A 119 -0.23 -14.57 3.87
C VAL A 119 0.68 -14.03 4.96
N ARG A 120 1.47 -13.00 4.65
CA ARG A 120 2.16 -12.23 5.69
C ARG A 120 1.14 -11.51 6.56
N PHE A 121 0.90 -12.05 7.74
CA PHE A 121 0.15 -11.39 8.79
C PHE A 121 1.00 -10.27 9.42
N THR A 122 0.35 -9.16 9.75
CA THR A 122 0.98 -8.17 10.64
C THR A 122 0.99 -8.70 12.08
N GLU A 123 1.81 -8.12 12.95
CA GLU A 123 1.87 -8.48 14.38
C GLU A 123 0.49 -8.37 15.06
N LEU A 124 -0.30 -7.36 14.66
CA LEU A 124 -1.67 -7.19 15.16
C LEU A 124 -2.59 -8.32 14.69
N ASP A 125 -2.47 -8.78 13.45
CA ASP A 125 -3.28 -9.90 12.95
C ASP A 125 -2.92 -11.21 13.68
N VAL A 126 -1.63 -11.43 13.94
CA VAL A 126 -1.14 -12.58 14.73
C VAL A 126 -1.69 -12.52 16.15
N THR A 127 -1.64 -11.36 16.80
CA THR A 127 -2.15 -11.16 18.15
C THR A 127 -3.65 -11.41 18.24
N MET A 128 -4.44 -10.89 17.29
CA MET A 128 -5.87 -11.15 17.22
C MET A 128 -6.17 -12.65 17.02
N MET A 129 -5.41 -13.32 16.16
CA MET A 129 -5.58 -14.76 15.93
C MET A 129 -5.25 -15.59 17.18
N LYS A 130 -4.18 -15.26 17.91
CA LYS A 130 -3.84 -15.90 19.19
C LYS A 130 -4.95 -15.71 20.22
N ASN A 131 -5.44 -14.49 20.39
CA ASN A 131 -6.55 -14.21 21.31
C ASN A 131 -7.80 -15.03 20.95
N ARG A 132 -8.12 -15.16 19.65
CA ARG A 132 -9.26 -15.96 19.18
C ARG A 132 -9.06 -17.46 19.46
N ILE A 133 -7.86 -17.99 19.27
CA ILE A 133 -7.52 -19.39 19.58
C ILE A 133 -7.71 -19.65 21.08
N GLU A 134 -7.21 -18.77 21.94
CA GLU A 134 -7.35 -18.93 23.40
C GLU A 134 -8.82 -18.85 23.83
N GLN A 135 -9.58 -17.90 23.29
CA GLN A 135 -11.02 -17.82 23.55
C GLN A 135 -11.79 -19.04 23.04
N ASN A 136 -11.35 -19.67 21.95
CA ASN A 136 -11.99 -20.88 21.43
C ASN A 136 -11.86 -22.09 22.34
N LYS A 137 -10.82 -22.16 23.17
CA LYS A 137 -10.60 -23.30 24.07
C LYS A 137 -11.67 -23.37 25.17
N SER A 138 -12.26 -22.23 25.56
CA SER A 138 -13.25 -22.14 26.64
C SER A 138 -14.70 -22.16 26.15
N LEU A 139 -14.95 -22.17 24.84
CA LEU A 139 -16.30 -22.05 24.27
C LEU A 139 -16.86 -23.41 23.82
N SER A 140 -18.16 -23.61 24.03
CA SER A 140 -18.90 -24.73 23.44
C SER A 140 -18.89 -24.66 21.91
N TYR A 141 -19.24 -25.77 21.24
CA TYR A 141 -19.39 -25.77 19.78
C TYR A 141 -20.41 -24.75 19.28
N GLU A 142 -21.61 -24.74 19.88
CA GLU A 142 -22.68 -23.83 19.49
C GLU A 142 -22.31 -22.35 19.69
N ALA A 143 -21.59 -22.04 20.78
CA ALA A 143 -21.09 -20.69 21.03
C ALA A 143 -20.04 -20.26 19.99
N ARG A 144 -19.15 -21.18 19.58
CA ARG A 144 -18.17 -20.92 18.51
C ARG A 144 -18.84 -20.68 17.18
N GLU A 145 -19.82 -21.49 16.80
CA GLU A 145 -20.58 -21.31 15.56
C GLU A 145 -21.36 -19.98 15.54
N SER A 146 -22.01 -19.64 16.64
CA SER A 146 -22.72 -18.37 16.78
C SER A 146 -21.77 -17.17 16.63
N ARG A 147 -20.59 -17.23 17.26
CA ARG A 147 -19.57 -16.19 17.11
C ARG A 147 -19.03 -16.11 15.68
N ASN A 148 -18.72 -17.24 15.05
CA ASN A 148 -18.26 -17.29 13.66
C ASN A 148 -19.30 -16.74 12.68
N LYS A 149 -20.59 -16.93 12.99
CA LYS A 149 -21.69 -16.31 12.23
C LYS A 149 -21.69 -14.80 12.41
N GLN A 150 -21.60 -14.30 13.66
CA GLN A 150 -21.53 -12.86 13.92
C GLN A 150 -20.32 -12.19 13.24
N GLU A 151 -19.13 -12.79 13.34
CA GLU A 151 -17.92 -12.27 12.70
C GLU A 151 -18.06 -12.19 11.16
N ARG A 152 -18.78 -13.14 10.54
CA ARG A 152 -19.13 -13.08 9.11
C ARG A 152 -20.03 -11.90 8.81
N GLU A 153 -21.11 -11.74 9.58
CA GLU A 153 -22.05 -10.64 9.41
C GLU A 153 -21.35 -9.28 9.56
N ASP A 154 -20.50 -9.11 10.58
CA ASP A 154 -19.70 -7.89 10.80
C ASP A 154 -18.73 -7.63 9.65
N TYR A 155 -18.07 -8.66 9.13
CA TYR A 155 -17.16 -8.54 7.99
C TYR A 155 -17.90 -8.09 6.73
N HIS A 156 -19.05 -8.71 6.42
CA HIS A 156 -19.88 -8.34 5.28
C HIS A 156 -20.41 -6.90 5.44
N ALA A 157 -20.89 -6.53 6.63
CA ALA A 157 -21.36 -5.18 6.92
C ALA A 157 -20.24 -4.13 6.73
N ALA A 158 -18.99 -4.45 7.09
CA ALA A 158 -17.85 -3.57 6.86
C ALA A 158 -17.39 -3.53 5.39
N PHE A 159 -17.58 -4.61 4.63
CA PHE A 159 -17.20 -4.68 3.23
C PHE A 159 -18.08 -3.81 2.33
N LEU A 160 -19.40 -3.80 2.55
CA LEU A 160 -20.34 -3.05 1.71
C LEU A 160 -19.98 -1.56 1.51
N PRO A 161 -19.72 -0.76 2.57
CA PRO A 161 -19.36 0.65 2.39
C PRO A 161 -17.98 0.83 1.74
N LEU A 162 -17.04 -0.09 1.99
CA LEU A 162 -15.75 -0.08 1.30
C LEU A 162 -15.91 -0.34 -0.21
N PHE A 163 -16.71 -1.33 -0.57
CA PHE A 163 -17.01 -1.64 -1.96
C PHE A 163 -17.68 -0.47 -2.67
N ALA A 164 -18.68 0.16 -2.04
CA ALA A 164 -19.34 1.34 -2.58
C ALA A 164 -18.36 2.50 -2.80
N ALA A 165 -17.45 2.76 -1.86
CA ALA A 165 -16.46 3.83 -1.97
C ALA A 165 -15.45 3.58 -3.10
N ILE A 166 -15.05 2.33 -3.33
CA ILE A 166 -14.11 1.97 -4.40
C ILE A 166 -14.81 1.98 -5.77
N HIS A 167 -16.04 1.46 -5.83
CA HIS A 167 -16.80 1.42 -7.07
C HIS A 167 -17.16 2.82 -7.58
N ALA A 168 -17.31 3.81 -6.70
CA ALA A 168 -17.54 5.19 -7.11
C ALA A 168 -16.38 5.80 -7.93
N ASP A 169 -15.20 5.17 -7.90
CA ASP A 169 -13.99 5.63 -8.57
C ASP A 169 -13.65 4.81 -9.86
N LEU A 170 -14.49 3.83 -10.23
CA LEU A 170 -14.36 3.01 -11.44
C LEU A 170 -15.22 3.55 -12.59
#